data_AF-A0A7S3KF42-F1
#
_entry.id   AF-A0A7S3KF42-F1
#
_cell.length_a   1.000
_cell.length_b   1.000
_cell.length_c   1.000
_cell.angle_alpha   90.00
_cell.angle_beta   90.00
_cell.angle_gamma   90.00
#
_symmetry.space_group_name_H-M   'P 1'
#
loop_
_entity.id
_entity.type
_entity.pdbx_description
1 polymer ?
#
loop_
_entity_poly.entity_id
_entity_poly.type
_entity_poly.pdbx_seq_one_letter_code
_entity_poly.pdbx_strand_id
1 'polypeptide(L)'
;FHKRNMKRLLLIVMITVFVSCDYSEELAVDMLYASALSYCPTERVLAGNCKAAGDATEKAGILPFFSLDNQDSKNPIYMTLMRRESQKQIIVGFSGTKGAEELIDEIAQIVPKEYDIHPDKGVKVFAFFYEHYKNQFRSSFLEQMTDILSKEENTGYDVIFTGHSLGGSLTMHAAADAILNGILNNTDVYIYTFGQPRVGNIQFIEEFLPNVKECY
;
A
#
# COMPACT_ATOMS: atom_id res chain seq x y z
N PHE A 1 -23.19 46.15 55.31
CA PHE A 1 -24.02 44.98 54.94
C PHE A 1 -24.34 45.13 53.46
N HIS A 2 -23.92 44.32 52.47
CA HIS A 2 -23.56 42.92 52.40
C HIS A 2 -22.72 42.75 51.11
N LYS A 3 -21.42 42.38 51.20
CA LYS A 3 -20.54 42.14 50.04
C LYS A 3 -20.81 40.72 49.54
N ARG A 4 -21.44 40.57 48.38
CA ARG A 4 -21.78 39.28 47.78
C ARG A 4 -20.54 38.73 47.05
N ASN A 5 -19.86 37.77 47.69
CA ASN A 5 -18.75 37.02 47.12
C ASN A 5 -19.22 36.21 45.90
N MET A 6 -18.84 36.65 44.71
CA MET A 6 -19.08 35.90 43.48
C MET A 6 -17.90 34.95 43.27
N LYS A 7 -18.08 33.69 43.66
CA LYS A 7 -17.11 32.61 43.36
C LYS A 7 -17.02 32.46 41.85
N ARG A 8 -15.85 32.72 41.26
CA ARG A 8 -15.55 32.39 39.86
C ARG A 8 -15.50 30.86 39.75
N LEU A 9 -16.52 30.27 39.14
CA LEU A 9 -16.52 28.86 38.76
C LEU A 9 -15.59 28.73 37.54
N LEU A 10 -14.41 28.13 37.73
CA LEU A 10 -13.51 27.82 36.64
C LEU A 10 -14.09 26.60 35.90
N LEU A 11 -14.66 26.81 34.72
CA LEU A 11 -15.10 25.73 33.86
C LEU A 11 -13.86 25.17 33.15
N ILE A 12 -13.31 24.07 33.67
CA ILE A 12 -12.27 23.31 32.98
C ILE A 12 -12.98 22.51 31.88
N VAL A 13 -12.92 23.01 30.65
CA VAL A 13 -13.31 22.23 29.47
C VAL A 13 -12.22 21.20 29.25
N MET A 14 -12.48 19.99 29.72
CA MET A 14 -11.66 18.83 29.39
C MET A 14 -11.95 18.51 27.92
N ILE A 15 -11.12 19.02 27.01
CA ILE A 15 -11.13 18.57 25.61
C ILE A 15 -10.59 17.14 25.64
N THR A 16 -11.48 16.17 25.77
CA THR A 16 -11.17 14.79 25.39
C THR A 16 -10.98 14.80 23.88
N VAL A 17 -9.72 14.88 23.45
CA VAL A 17 -9.36 14.53 22.08
C VAL A 17 -9.61 13.03 21.99
N PHE A 18 -10.79 12.66 21.48
CA PHE A 18 -10.99 11.32 20.97
C PHE A 18 -10.12 11.23 19.73
N VAL A 19 -8.93 10.64 19.87
CA VAL A 19 -8.24 10.07 18.71
C VAL A 19 -9.09 8.86 18.32
N SER A 20 -10.06 9.08 17.44
CA SER A 20 -10.69 7.97 16.72
C SER A 20 -9.57 7.26 15.97
N CYS A 21 -9.46 5.94 16.17
CA CYS A 21 -8.67 5.10 15.28
C CYS A 21 -9.22 5.34 13.87
N ASP A 22 -8.43 5.93 12.98
CA ASP A 22 -8.85 6.42 11.65
C ASP A 22 -9.08 5.28 10.65
N TYR A 23 -9.24 4.05 11.14
CA TYR A 23 -9.44 2.86 10.33
C TYR A 23 -10.84 2.87 9.71
N SER A 24 -10.88 2.87 8.38
CA SER A 24 -12.11 2.67 7.61
C SER A 24 -12.24 1.20 7.19
N GLU A 25 -13.17 0.47 7.82
CA GLU A 25 -13.48 -0.92 7.43
C GLU A 25 -13.96 -1.01 5.99
N GLU A 26 -14.74 -0.02 5.53
CA GLU A 26 -15.19 0.06 4.14
C GLU A 26 -14.02 0.16 3.17
N LEU A 27 -13.06 1.05 3.45
CA LEU A 27 -11.86 1.19 2.62
C LEU A 27 -11.00 -0.07 2.67
N ALA A 28 -10.85 -0.69 3.84
CA ALA A 28 -10.12 -1.94 3.98
C ALA A 28 -10.75 -3.08 3.16
N VAL A 29 -12.08 -3.17 3.11
CA VAL A 29 -12.79 -4.16 2.28
C VAL A 29 -12.58 -3.87 0.79
N ASP A 30 -12.66 -2.59 0.37
CA ASP A 30 -12.35 -2.19 -1.00
C ASP A 30 -10.90 -2.57 -1.39
N MET A 31 -9.94 -2.34 -0.48
CA MET A 31 -8.52 -2.66 -0.71
C MET A 31 -8.26 -4.16 -0.69
N LEU A 32 -9.03 -4.95 0.07
CA LEU A 32 -9.00 -6.41 0.02
C LEU A 32 -9.46 -6.91 -1.35
N TYR A 33 -10.54 -6.34 -1.91
CA TYR A 33 -10.98 -6.67 -3.27
C TYR A 33 -9.98 -6.25 -4.33
N ALA A 34 -9.38 -5.06 -4.20
CA ALA A 34 -8.32 -4.61 -5.10
C ALA A 34 -7.09 -5.53 -5.03
N SER A 35 -6.70 -6.01 -3.84
CA SER A 35 -5.64 -7.02 -3.70
C SER A 35 -6.04 -8.35 -4.33
N ALA A 36 -7.28 -8.80 -4.15
CA ALA A 36 -7.80 -10.02 -4.77
C ALA A 36 -7.84 -9.92 -6.29
N LEU A 37 -8.18 -8.75 -6.85
CA LEU A 37 -8.17 -8.49 -8.29
C LEU A 37 -6.77 -8.71 -8.88
N SER A 38 -5.71 -8.31 -8.17
CA SER A 38 -4.34 -8.50 -8.64
C SER A 38 -3.95 -9.97 -8.84
N TYR A 39 -4.65 -10.95 -8.26
CA TYR A 39 -4.39 -12.37 -8.57
C TYR A 39 -4.87 -12.81 -9.95
N CYS A 40 -5.65 -11.97 -10.64
CA CYS A 40 -6.18 -12.25 -11.96
C CYS A 40 -5.10 -11.99 -13.03
N PRO A 41 -4.97 -12.87 -14.05
CA PRO A 41 -4.02 -12.65 -15.14
C PRO A 41 -4.18 -11.29 -15.82
N THR A 42 -3.06 -10.67 -16.21
CA THR A 42 -2.97 -9.33 -16.81
C THR A 42 -3.98 -9.13 -17.95
N GLU A 43 -4.08 -10.07 -18.88
CA GLU A 43 -5.00 -10.01 -20.01
C GLU A 43 -6.47 -10.01 -19.59
N ARG A 44 -6.79 -10.67 -18.48
CA ARG A 44 -8.14 -10.73 -17.94
C ARG A 44 -8.48 -9.50 -17.12
N VAL A 45 -7.52 -8.94 -16.38
CA VAL A 45 -7.67 -7.67 -15.65
C VAL A 45 -8.05 -6.56 -16.61
N LEU A 46 -7.26 -6.41 -17.68
CA LEU A 46 -7.47 -5.35 -18.67
C LEU A 46 -8.71 -5.57 -19.54
N ALA A 47 -9.16 -6.82 -19.69
CA ALA A 47 -10.41 -7.15 -20.39
C ALA A 47 -11.67 -7.12 -19.49
N GLY A 48 -11.55 -6.77 -18.20
CA GLY A 48 -12.67 -6.75 -17.26
C GLY A 48 -13.24 -8.14 -16.95
N ASN A 49 -12.44 -9.20 -17.06
CA ASN A 49 -12.89 -10.60 -17.01
C ASN A 49 -12.42 -11.34 -15.74
N CYS A 50 -12.42 -10.68 -14.57
CA CYS A 50 -11.82 -11.17 -13.32
C CYS A 50 -12.80 -11.70 -12.25
N LYS A 51 -13.98 -12.20 -12.66
CA LYS A 51 -15.00 -12.79 -11.78
C LYS A 51 -15.31 -11.88 -10.57
N ALA A 52 -15.65 -12.47 -9.43
CA ALA A 52 -16.16 -11.79 -8.25
C ALA A 52 -15.27 -10.64 -7.73
N ALA A 53 -13.94 -10.73 -7.83
CA ALA A 53 -13.07 -9.63 -7.44
C ALA A 53 -13.18 -8.44 -8.40
N GLY A 54 -13.28 -8.72 -9.71
CA GLY A 54 -13.56 -7.70 -10.72
C GLY A 54 -14.91 -7.02 -10.51
N ASP A 55 -15.97 -7.81 -10.28
CA ASP A 55 -17.31 -7.28 -10.03
C ASP A 55 -17.34 -6.38 -8.78
N ALA A 56 -16.61 -6.78 -7.72
CA ALA A 56 -16.52 -6.01 -6.48
C ALA A 56 -15.76 -4.69 -6.66
N THR A 57 -14.61 -4.71 -7.33
CA THR A 57 -13.84 -3.48 -7.62
C THR A 57 -14.61 -2.54 -8.54
N GLU A 58 -15.28 -3.06 -9.57
CA GLU A 58 -16.10 -2.25 -10.47
C GLU A 58 -17.25 -1.56 -9.72
N LYS A 59 -17.93 -2.30 -8.83
CA LYS A 59 -18.98 -1.74 -7.98
C LYS A 59 -18.46 -0.65 -7.04
N ALA A 60 -17.22 -0.76 -6.57
CA ALA A 60 -16.56 0.28 -5.77
C ALA A 60 -16.06 1.47 -6.62
N GLY A 61 -16.13 1.39 -7.95
CA GLY A 61 -15.59 2.38 -8.88
C GLY A 61 -14.07 2.31 -9.02
N ILE A 62 -13.45 1.19 -8.65
CA ILE A 62 -12.02 0.92 -8.75
C ILE A 62 -11.77 0.19 -10.07
N LEU A 63 -11.11 0.87 -11.01
CA LEU A 63 -10.91 0.37 -12.36
C LEU A 63 -9.42 0.18 -12.65
N PRO A 64 -8.97 -1.01 -13.10
CA PRO A 64 -7.59 -1.22 -13.50
C PRO A 64 -7.30 -0.50 -14.82
N PHE A 65 -6.15 0.16 -14.91
CA PHE A 65 -5.67 0.78 -16.16
C PHE A 65 -4.31 0.23 -16.60
N PHE A 66 -3.62 -0.50 -15.73
CA PHE A 66 -2.35 -1.14 -16.03
C PHE A 66 -2.19 -2.41 -15.21
N SER A 67 -1.60 -3.44 -15.80
CA SER A 67 -1.21 -4.65 -15.08
C SER A 67 0.02 -5.26 -15.75
N LEU A 68 0.91 -5.84 -14.94
CA LEU A 68 2.04 -6.62 -15.39
C LEU A 68 2.28 -7.81 -14.48
N ASP A 69 3.01 -8.80 -14.96
CA ASP A 69 3.46 -9.94 -14.19
C ASP A 69 4.97 -10.19 -14.33
N ASN A 70 5.54 -10.93 -13.38
CA ASN A 70 6.96 -11.30 -13.34
C ASN A 70 7.38 -12.33 -14.41
N GLN A 71 6.52 -12.68 -15.36
CA GLN A 71 6.75 -13.67 -16.42
C GLN A 71 7.08 -15.08 -15.92
N ASP A 72 6.81 -15.39 -14.64
CA ASP A 72 6.97 -16.73 -14.09
C ASP A 72 5.72 -17.58 -14.37
N SER A 73 5.86 -18.55 -15.28
CA SER A 73 4.78 -19.47 -15.64
C SER A 73 4.31 -20.39 -14.51
N LYS A 74 5.16 -20.66 -13.51
CA LYS A 74 4.83 -21.56 -12.38
C LYS A 74 4.23 -20.77 -11.22
N ASN A 75 4.87 -19.67 -10.86
CA ASN A 75 4.49 -18.85 -9.72
C ASN A 75 4.35 -17.38 -10.15
N PRO A 76 3.31 -17.05 -10.95
CA PRO A 76 3.13 -15.70 -11.41
C PRO A 76 2.77 -14.77 -10.26
N ILE A 77 3.41 -13.62 -10.24
CA ILE A 77 3.14 -12.51 -9.33
C ILE A 77 2.78 -11.30 -10.20
N TYR A 78 1.73 -10.60 -9.82
CA TYR A 78 1.18 -9.49 -10.59
C TYR A 78 1.28 -8.18 -9.81
N MET A 79 1.45 -7.10 -10.56
CA MET A 79 1.20 -5.74 -10.09
C MET A 79 0.08 -5.15 -10.95
N THR A 80 -0.93 -4.57 -10.31
CA THR A 80 -2.06 -3.92 -10.97
C THR A 80 -2.17 -2.48 -10.47
N LEU A 81 -2.23 -1.52 -11.39
CA LEU A 81 -2.55 -0.13 -11.07
C LEU A 81 -4.00 0.13 -11.44
N MET A 82 -4.71 0.73 -10.49
CA MET A 82 -6.13 1.03 -10.56
C MET A 82 -6.37 2.49 -10.24
N ARG A 83 -7.53 3.00 -10.66
CA ARG A 83 -7.99 4.36 -10.37
C ARG A 83 -9.41 4.31 -9.82
N ARG A 84 -9.69 5.15 -8.83
CA ARG A 84 -11.04 5.47 -8.35
C ARG A 84 -11.27 6.96 -8.45
N GLU A 85 -11.92 7.39 -9.53
CA GLU A 85 -12.09 8.83 -9.83
C GLU A 85 -12.99 9.55 -8.82
N SER A 86 -14.04 8.87 -8.34
CA SER A 86 -15.01 9.45 -7.40
C SER A 86 -14.39 9.90 -6.07
N GLN A 87 -13.27 9.28 -5.67
CA GLN A 87 -12.53 9.62 -4.46
C GLN A 87 -11.12 10.14 -4.74
N LYS A 88 -10.77 10.37 -6.03
CA LYS A 88 -9.43 10.78 -6.45
C LYS A 88 -8.32 9.88 -5.89
N GLN A 89 -8.38 8.59 -6.19
CA GLN A 89 -7.38 7.63 -5.73
C GLN A 89 -6.69 6.94 -6.89
N ILE A 90 -5.38 6.78 -6.77
CA ILE A 90 -4.59 5.81 -7.52
C ILE A 90 -4.28 4.66 -6.56
N ILE A 91 -4.57 3.43 -6.97
CA ILE A 91 -4.42 2.24 -6.13
C ILE A 91 -3.38 1.31 -6.78
N VAL A 92 -2.41 0.88 -5.99
CA VAL A 92 -1.33 -0.03 -6.37
C VAL A 92 -1.57 -1.37 -5.69
N GLY A 93 -1.95 -2.38 -6.46
CA GLY A 93 -2.19 -3.74 -5.98
C GLY A 93 -1.05 -4.69 -6.35
N PHE A 94 -0.58 -5.48 -5.38
CA PHE A 94 0.29 -6.63 -5.64
C PHE A 94 -0.38 -7.94 -5.26
N SER A 95 -0.26 -8.95 -6.13
CA SER A 95 -0.70 -10.30 -5.80
C SER A 95 0.34 -11.00 -4.90
N GLY A 96 -0.13 -11.97 -4.13
CA GLY A 96 0.76 -13.02 -3.63
C GLY A 96 0.96 -14.13 -4.66
N THR A 97 1.38 -15.30 -4.19
CA THR A 97 1.47 -16.53 -4.99
C THR A 97 0.27 -17.45 -4.74
N LYS A 98 -0.03 -18.33 -5.68
CA LYS A 98 -1.11 -19.33 -5.56
C LYS A 98 -0.77 -20.50 -4.63
N GLY A 99 0.50 -20.66 -4.25
CA GLY A 99 1.01 -21.70 -3.34
C GLY A 99 1.57 -21.11 -2.04
N ALA A 100 0.96 -20.04 -1.51
CA ALA A 100 1.48 -19.33 -0.35
C ALA A 100 1.76 -20.24 0.87
N GLU A 101 1.01 -21.32 1.06
CA GLU A 101 1.28 -22.30 2.14
C GLU A 101 2.61 -23.04 1.96
N GLU A 102 2.94 -23.47 0.74
CA GLU A 102 4.23 -24.11 0.42
C GLU A 102 5.38 -23.11 0.48
N LEU A 103 5.11 -21.84 0.16
CA LEU A 103 6.09 -20.75 0.22
C LEU A 103 6.33 -20.22 1.63
N ILE A 104 5.45 -20.45 2.62
CA ILE A 104 5.67 -20.01 4.00
C ILE A 104 6.94 -20.65 4.58
N ASP A 105 7.22 -21.92 4.26
CA ASP A 105 8.43 -22.60 4.72
C ASP A 105 9.70 -22.06 4.03
N GLU A 106 9.60 -21.65 2.76
CA GLU A 106 10.69 -20.96 2.05
C GLU A 106 10.91 -19.53 2.59
N ILE A 107 9.81 -18.84 2.96
CA ILE A 107 9.81 -17.52 3.61
C ILE A 107 10.40 -17.59 5.03
N ALA A 108 10.32 -18.73 5.71
CA ALA A 108 10.92 -18.91 7.03
C ALA A 108 12.47 -18.91 7.01
N GLN A 109 13.09 -19.11 5.84
CA GLN A 109 14.55 -19.15 5.66
C GLN A 109 15.16 -17.81 5.19
N ILE A 110 14.40 -16.71 5.17
CA ILE A 110 14.87 -15.50 4.49
C ILE A 110 16.03 -14.83 5.23
N VAL A 111 17.12 -14.65 4.49
CA VAL A 111 18.32 -13.95 4.93
C VAL A 111 18.10 -12.43 4.85
N PRO A 112 18.35 -11.67 5.93
CA PRO A 112 18.37 -10.21 5.89
C PRO A 112 19.47 -9.69 4.96
N LYS A 113 19.17 -8.64 4.19
CA LYS A 113 20.06 -7.96 3.26
C LYS A 113 19.97 -6.44 3.46
N GLU A 114 21.05 -5.72 3.18
CA GLU A 114 21.03 -4.26 3.10
C GLU A 114 20.08 -3.78 1.98
N TYR A 115 19.34 -2.71 2.24
CA TYR A 115 18.41 -2.11 1.28
C TYR A 115 19.13 -1.17 0.30
N ASP A 116 19.78 -1.75 -0.70
CA ASP A 116 20.74 -1.02 -1.55
C ASP A 116 20.12 -0.05 -2.57
N ILE A 117 18.79 -0.04 -2.78
CA ILE A 117 18.12 0.96 -3.63
C ILE A 117 17.95 2.31 -2.94
N HIS A 118 17.95 2.33 -1.60
CA HIS A 118 17.97 3.52 -0.75
C HIS A 118 18.95 3.28 0.41
N PRO A 119 20.26 3.43 0.18
CA PRO A 119 21.26 3.06 1.18
C PRO A 119 21.20 3.96 2.42
N ASP A 120 20.84 3.38 3.56
CA ASP A 120 21.08 3.97 4.89
C ASP A 120 21.59 2.91 5.89
N LYS A 121 22.29 3.39 6.92
CA LYS A 121 23.04 2.58 7.87
C LYS A 121 22.11 1.68 8.67
N GLY A 122 22.25 0.38 8.40
CA GLY A 122 21.58 -0.66 9.19
C GLY A 122 20.14 -0.89 8.76
N VAL A 123 19.70 -0.34 7.63
CA VAL A 123 18.41 -0.68 7.02
C VAL A 123 18.51 -2.07 6.38
N LYS A 124 17.75 -3.02 6.91
CA LYS A 124 17.77 -4.41 6.46
C LYS A 124 16.38 -4.89 6.08
N VAL A 125 16.32 -5.58 4.95
CA VAL A 125 15.12 -6.17 4.39
C VAL A 125 15.33 -7.65 4.12
N PHE A 126 14.26 -8.41 4.08
CA PHE A 126 14.31 -9.81 3.72
C PHE A 126 14.51 -9.97 2.21
N ALA A 127 15.63 -10.61 1.84
CA ALA A 127 16.12 -10.65 0.46
C ALA A 127 15.07 -11.18 -0.54
N PHE A 128 14.28 -12.18 -0.17
CA PHE A 128 13.29 -12.77 -1.07
C PHE A 128 12.29 -11.72 -1.59
N PHE A 129 11.64 -10.96 -0.71
CA PHE A 129 10.66 -9.94 -1.09
C PHE A 129 11.34 -8.79 -1.83
N TYR A 130 12.50 -8.37 -1.32
CA TYR A 130 13.24 -7.26 -1.85
C TYR A 130 13.69 -7.49 -3.29
N GLU A 131 14.30 -8.64 -3.58
CA GLU A 131 14.81 -8.97 -4.90
C GLU A 131 13.67 -9.18 -5.91
N HIS A 132 12.52 -9.73 -5.48
CA HIS A 132 11.34 -9.81 -6.36
C HIS A 132 10.85 -8.41 -6.75
N TYR A 133 10.67 -7.52 -5.77
CA TYR A 133 10.30 -6.13 -6.06
C TYR A 133 11.33 -5.45 -6.96
N LYS A 134 12.61 -5.45 -6.54
CA LYS A 134 13.70 -4.72 -7.20
C LYS A 134 13.91 -5.17 -8.64
N ASN A 135 13.93 -6.48 -8.89
CA ASN A 135 14.34 -7.02 -10.18
C ASN A 135 13.17 -7.20 -11.15
N GLN A 136 11.94 -7.37 -10.67
CA GLN A 136 10.79 -7.69 -11.52
C GLN A 136 9.82 -6.52 -11.70
N PHE A 137 9.64 -5.68 -10.68
CA PHE A 137 8.56 -4.68 -10.69
C PHE A 137 9.07 -3.24 -10.68
N ARG A 138 10.15 -2.95 -9.93
CA ARG A 138 10.62 -1.60 -9.61
C ARG A 138 10.65 -0.64 -10.80
N SER A 139 11.31 -1.02 -11.90
CA SER A 139 11.49 -0.13 -13.05
C SER A 139 10.14 0.31 -13.65
N SER A 140 9.27 -0.66 -13.95
CA SER A 140 7.97 -0.36 -14.53
C SER A 140 7.04 0.32 -13.53
N PHE A 141 7.12 -0.05 -12.25
CA PHE A 141 6.37 0.62 -11.18
C PHE A 141 6.72 2.11 -11.10
N LEU A 142 8.00 2.48 -10.96
CA LEU A 142 8.41 3.87 -10.85
C LEU A 142 8.09 4.67 -12.11
N GLU A 143 8.25 4.07 -13.29
CA GLU A 143 7.87 4.68 -14.58
C GLU A 143 6.37 5.00 -14.61
N GLN A 144 5.52 4.02 -14.31
CA GLN A 144 4.07 4.18 -14.36
C GLN A 144 3.56 5.15 -13.30
N MET A 145 4.13 5.14 -12.09
CA MET A 145 3.76 6.08 -11.04
C MET A 145 4.18 7.51 -11.39
N THR A 146 5.37 7.68 -11.98
CA THR A 146 5.82 9.00 -12.43
C THR A 146 4.94 9.53 -13.57
N ASP A 147 4.63 8.70 -14.57
CA ASP A 147 3.74 9.09 -15.68
C ASP A 147 2.35 9.47 -15.17
N ILE A 148 1.71 8.61 -14.37
CA ILE A 148 0.32 8.83 -13.97
C ILE A 148 0.17 10.06 -13.05
N LEU A 149 1.10 10.28 -12.12
CA LEU A 149 1.04 11.41 -11.18
C LEU A 149 1.47 12.73 -11.82
N SER A 150 2.18 12.70 -12.95
CA SER A 150 2.53 13.93 -13.69
C SER A 150 1.36 14.57 -14.44
N LYS A 151 0.26 13.84 -14.62
CA LYS A 151 -0.92 14.32 -15.37
C LYS A 151 -1.75 15.27 -14.52
N GLU A 152 -2.03 16.46 -15.05
CA GLU A 152 -2.78 17.51 -14.33
C GLU A 152 -4.13 17.04 -13.78
N GLU A 153 -4.83 16.17 -14.53
CA GLU A 153 -6.10 15.55 -14.13
C GLU A 153 -6.02 14.69 -12.85
N ASN A 154 -4.81 14.20 -12.50
CA ASN A 154 -4.55 13.42 -11.29
C ASN A 154 -3.96 14.28 -10.15
N THR A 155 -3.92 15.60 -10.31
CA THR A 155 -3.44 16.50 -9.25
C THR A 155 -4.32 16.37 -8.01
N GLY A 156 -3.68 16.12 -6.86
CA GLY A 156 -4.36 15.92 -5.59
C GLY A 156 -5.08 14.58 -5.48
N TYR A 157 -4.67 13.59 -6.28
CA TYR A 157 -5.04 12.20 -6.02
C TYR A 157 -4.20 11.64 -4.88
N ASP A 158 -4.85 10.85 -4.03
CA ASP A 158 -4.21 10.04 -3.00
C ASP A 158 -3.66 8.75 -3.63
N VAL A 159 -2.63 8.17 -3.02
CA VAL A 159 -2.07 6.88 -3.46
C VAL A 159 -2.27 5.84 -2.36
N ILE A 160 -2.94 4.75 -2.73
CA ILE A 160 -3.22 3.63 -1.82
C ILE A 160 -2.48 2.39 -2.30
N PHE A 161 -1.70 1.80 -1.41
CA PHE A 161 -0.94 0.60 -1.62
C PHE A 161 -1.65 -0.58 -0.95
N THR A 162 -1.87 -1.67 -1.68
CA THR A 162 -2.54 -2.87 -1.16
C THR A 162 -1.93 -4.16 -1.65
N GLY A 163 -1.95 -5.19 -0.79
CA GLY A 163 -1.46 -6.51 -1.13
C GLY A 163 -1.76 -7.55 -0.07
N HIS A 164 -1.92 -8.79 -0.50
CA HIS A 164 -2.18 -9.95 0.36
C HIS A 164 -0.99 -10.91 0.36
N SER A 165 -0.68 -11.48 1.51
CA SER A 165 0.40 -12.45 1.71
C SER A 165 1.73 -11.88 1.18
N LEU A 166 2.41 -12.58 0.25
CA LEU A 166 3.60 -12.07 -0.44
C LEU A 166 3.40 -10.68 -1.05
N GLY A 167 2.23 -10.40 -1.62
CA GLY A 167 1.91 -9.11 -2.22
C GLY A 167 1.97 -7.96 -1.22
N GLY A 168 1.65 -8.21 0.05
CA GLY A 168 1.81 -7.22 1.11
C GLY A 168 3.27 -6.81 1.31
N SER A 169 4.22 -7.76 1.25
CA SER A 169 5.64 -7.42 1.37
C SER A 169 6.15 -6.59 0.18
N LEU A 170 5.70 -6.91 -1.03
CA LEU A 170 6.02 -6.13 -2.22
C LEU A 170 5.44 -4.72 -2.16
N THR A 171 4.23 -4.60 -1.59
CA THR A 171 3.55 -3.34 -1.32
C THR A 171 4.40 -2.42 -0.44
N MET A 172 5.00 -2.95 0.64
CA MET A 172 5.88 -2.18 1.51
C MET A 172 7.14 -1.68 0.81
N HIS A 173 7.74 -2.49 -0.06
CA HIS A 173 8.89 -2.05 -0.86
C HIS A 173 8.50 -1.00 -1.90
N ALA A 174 7.35 -1.14 -2.55
CA ALA A 174 6.87 -0.18 -3.54
C ALA A 174 6.55 1.18 -2.93
N ALA A 175 5.87 1.19 -1.76
CA ALA A 175 5.57 2.41 -1.03
C ALA A 175 6.86 3.11 -0.57
N ALA A 176 7.77 2.37 0.07
CA ALA A 176 9.06 2.93 0.51
C ALA A 176 9.84 3.52 -0.66
N ASP A 177 9.98 2.79 -1.76
CA ASP A 177 10.76 3.26 -2.92
C ASP A 177 10.12 4.50 -3.57
N ALA A 178 8.79 4.55 -3.73
CA ALA A 178 8.12 5.73 -4.30
C ALA A 178 8.25 6.96 -3.39
N ILE A 179 8.12 6.80 -2.07
CA ILE A 179 8.29 7.87 -1.08
C ILE A 179 9.73 8.38 -1.09
N LEU A 180 10.72 7.49 -1.00
CA LEU A 180 12.13 7.87 -0.88
C LEU A 180 12.70 8.44 -2.19
N ASN A 181 12.13 8.10 -3.35
CA ASN A 181 12.43 8.81 -4.62
C ASN A 181 11.72 10.18 -4.73
N GLY A 182 10.89 10.55 -3.76
CA GLY A 182 10.15 11.82 -3.74
C GLY A 182 8.98 11.89 -4.71
N ILE A 183 8.57 10.76 -5.31
CA ILE A 183 7.42 10.69 -6.24
C ILE A 183 6.12 11.09 -5.52
N LEU A 184 6.03 10.79 -4.22
CA LEU A 184 4.82 10.96 -3.40
C LEU A 184 4.89 12.14 -2.41
N ASN A 185 5.86 13.05 -2.54
CA ASN A 185 6.07 14.15 -1.56
C ASN A 185 4.86 15.07 -1.34
N ASN A 186 3.93 15.14 -2.29
CA ASN A 186 2.72 15.99 -2.20
C ASN A 186 1.44 15.16 -2.31
N THR A 187 1.51 13.90 -1.91
CA THR A 187 0.42 12.93 -2.05
C THR A 187 0.17 12.27 -0.70
N ASP A 188 -1.09 12.21 -0.27
CA ASP A 188 -1.43 11.41 0.90
C ASP A 188 -1.28 9.92 0.53
N VAL A 189 -0.47 9.21 1.32
CA VAL A 189 -0.16 7.80 1.09
C VAL A 189 -0.83 6.93 2.14
N TYR A 190 -1.48 5.86 1.68
CA TYR A 190 -2.17 4.89 2.52
C TYR A 190 -1.66 3.48 2.19
N ILE A 191 -1.53 2.63 3.19
CA ILE A 191 -1.07 1.25 3.03
C ILE A 191 -2.05 0.32 3.75
N TYR A 192 -2.61 -0.63 3.00
CA TYR A 192 -3.55 -1.63 3.50
C TYR A 192 -3.11 -3.02 3.07
N THR A 193 -2.52 -3.79 3.98
CA THR A 193 -2.01 -5.14 3.67
C THR A 193 -2.75 -6.23 4.42
N PHE A 194 -2.79 -7.43 3.85
CA PHE A 194 -3.57 -8.55 4.40
C PHE A 194 -2.70 -9.79 4.55
N GLY A 195 -2.49 -10.26 5.78
CA GLY A 195 -1.63 -11.43 6.02
C GLY A 195 -0.17 -11.24 5.60
N GLN A 196 0.31 -10.00 5.62
CA GLN A 196 1.68 -9.63 5.25
C GLN A 196 2.70 -10.30 6.20
N PRO A 197 3.71 -11.01 5.70
CA PRO A 197 4.84 -11.43 6.53
C PRO A 197 5.71 -10.22 6.92
N ARG A 198 6.62 -10.41 7.88
CA ARG A 198 7.60 -9.36 8.21
C ARG A 198 8.47 -9.08 6.97
N VAL A 199 8.80 -7.81 6.71
CA VAL A 199 9.53 -7.36 5.50
C VAL A 199 10.98 -6.96 5.78
N GLY A 200 11.23 -6.37 6.95
CA GLY A 200 12.55 -5.87 7.32
C GLY A 200 12.67 -5.60 8.81
N ASN A 201 13.75 -4.94 9.20
CA ASN A 201 13.92 -4.43 10.56
C ASN A 201 13.18 -3.12 10.78
N ILE A 202 13.22 -2.62 12.03
CA ILE A 202 12.54 -1.38 12.43
C ILE A 202 13.06 -0.20 11.61
N GLN A 203 14.37 -0.14 11.36
CA GLN A 203 15.00 0.92 10.57
C GLN A 203 14.38 1.05 9.17
N PHE A 204 14.08 -0.07 8.50
CA PHE A 204 13.41 -0.03 7.20
C PHE A 204 12.05 0.65 7.22
N ILE A 205 11.28 0.48 8.29
CA ILE A 205 9.97 1.13 8.42
C ILE A 205 10.12 2.61 8.76
N GLU A 206 11.12 2.95 9.60
CA GLU A 206 11.41 4.33 10.00
C GLU A 206 11.80 5.23 8.82
N GLU A 207 12.34 4.67 7.73
CA GLU A 207 12.70 5.41 6.51
C GLU A 207 11.51 6.16 5.88
N PHE A 208 10.33 5.52 5.83
CA PHE A 208 9.23 6.02 5.00
C PHE A 208 7.91 6.20 5.74
N LEU A 209 7.68 5.49 6.84
CA LEU A 209 6.41 5.54 7.57
C LEU A 209 5.99 6.96 8.03
N PRO A 210 6.92 7.88 8.38
CA PRO A 210 6.54 9.27 8.70
C PRO A 210 5.86 10.02 7.55
N ASN A 211 5.99 9.55 6.30
CA ASN A 211 5.36 10.12 5.11
C ASN A 211 4.11 9.32 4.68
N VAL A 212 3.63 8.39 5.52
CA VAL A 212 2.42 7.60 5.30
C VAL A 212 1.34 8.10 6.25
N LYS A 213 0.16 8.39 5.71
CA LYS A 213 -0.98 8.91 6.46
C LYS A 213 -1.66 7.81 7.27
N GLU A 214 -1.86 6.64 6.66
CA GLU A 214 -2.43 5.45 7.29
C GLU A 214 -1.71 4.18 6.84
N CYS A 215 -1.46 3.27 7.78
CA CYS A 215 -0.82 1.99 7.50
C CYS A 215 -1.44 0.90 8.37
N TYR A 216 -2.04 -0.11 7.75
CA TYR A 216 -2.71 -1.24 8.41
C TYR A 216 -2.32 -2.60 7.80
#